data_AF-A0AAD9SBD8-F1
#
_entry.id   AF-A0AAD9SBD8-F1
#
_cell.length_a   1.000
_cell.length_b   1.000
_cell.length_c   1.000
_cell.angle_alpha   90.00
_cell.angle_beta   90.00
_cell.angle_gamma   90.00
#
_symmetry.space_group_name_H-M   'P 1'
#
loop_
_entity.id
_entity.type
_entity.pdbx_description
1 polymer ?
#
loop_
_entity_poly.entity_id
_entity_poly.type
_entity_poly.pdbx_seq_one_letter_code
_entity_poly.pdbx_strand_id
1 'polypeptide(L)'
;MPSYTDDQLDDLEEAAETSTPQDQKAALAIVSGLLERNAISYGVMGGMNFYLRGSGRATGDVDIAVDNPPRMDSLLTIFNSHPNIYRPGNRMQWASGVARLFVSVQGRLVQVDLKPKGAEGHLIPSDLARAVDTLQLSTTTQCKVLSIGPLVAAKIKAHYNRETNDDYRDLMFVCRSATYAPLVREAAGSFRAQWKESFLEKVIDNNPELERQVRWALNMDRSPSPKDKKSGGGGGGGGNDRGGRGGGGGSSRSSSPRDGDRSSDGYWTYSSRNKGWYHVHGDGRTSWRDQPSSSSQSKSSSSSTAQRSSDKTRSRDTGKSSAPRDGDKSKDGYWTYSSRNGKWYHRHSDGKVSYAS
;
A
#
# COMPACT_ATOMS: atom_id res chain seq x y z
N MET A 1 -28.90 -24.55 15.25
CA MET A 1 -28.35 -23.20 14.99
C MET A 1 -28.04 -23.12 13.51
N PRO A 2 -28.28 -22.00 12.84
CA PRO A 2 -27.98 -21.91 11.43
C PRO A 2 -26.46 -21.76 11.26
N SER A 3 -25.75 -22.89 11.19
CA SER A 3 -24.49 -22.89 10.46
C SER A 3 -24.81 -22.78 8.98
N TYR A 4 -24.03 -21.99 8.24
CA TYR A 4 -24.18 -21.94 6.80
C TYR A 4 -23.30 -22.97 6.10
N THR A 5 -23.75 -23.48 4.96
CA THR A 5 -22.95 -24.29 4.02
C THR A 5 -22.22 -23.39 3.02
N ASP A 6 -21.28 -23.94 2.25
CA ASP A 6 -20.57 -23.20 1.20
C ASP A 6 -21.56 -22.63 0.18
N ASP A 7 -22.57 -23.42 -0.19
CA ASP A 7 -23.65 -23.03 -1.10
C ASP A 7 -24.49 -21.84 -0.58
N GLN A 8 -24.52 -21.62 0.74
CA GLN A 8 -25.26 -20.51 1.35
C GLN A 8 -24.39 -19.26 1.55
N LEU A 9 -23.08 -19.36 1.37
CA LEU A 9 -22.16 -18.27 1.67
C LEU A 9 -22.43 -17.07 0.75
N ASP A 10 -22.53 -17.31 -0.55
CA ASP A 10 -22.75 -16.25 -1.55
C ASP A 10 -24.06 -15.48 -1.28
N ASP A 11 -25.16 -16.17 -1.00
CA ASP A 11 -26.46 -15.56 -0.67
C ASP A 11 -26.38 -14.70 0.61
N LEU A 12 -25.63 -15.15 1.61
CA LEU A 12 -25.45 -14.41 2.86
C LEU A 12 -24.55 -13.18 2.69
N GLU A 13 -23.51 -13.27 1.86
CA GLU A 13 -22.65 -12.16 1.49
C GLU A 13 -23.44 -11.08 0.74
N GLU A 14 -24.17 -11.47 -0.31
CA GLU A 14 -25.03 -10.56 -1.08
C GLU A 14 -26.05 -9.84 -0.17
N ALA A 15 -26.71 -10.59 0.72
CA ALA A 15 -27.67 -10.01 1.66
C ALA A 15 -27.02 -9.01 2.63
N ALA A 16 -25.76 -9.23 3.02
CA ALA A 16 -25.03 -8.37 3.96
C ALA A 16 -24.49 -7.07 3.33
N GLU A 17 -24.36 -7.00 2.00
CA GLU A 17 -23.87 -5.80 1.29
C GLU A 17 -24.76 -4.56 1.52
N THR A 18 -26.03 -4.78 1.83
CA THR A 18 -27.01 -3.71 2.08
C THR A 18 -26.98 -3.14 3.49
N SER A 19 -26.09 -3.65 4.36
CA SER A 19 -25.99 -3.22 5.75
C SER A 19 -25.55 -1.77 5.89
N THR A 20 -26.17 -1.05 6.82
CA THR A 20 -25.80 0.33 7.15
C THR A 20 -24.78 0.38 8.30
N PRO A 21 -24.08 1.50 8.50
CA PRO A 21 -23.21 1.65 9.67
C PRO A 21 -23.93 1.50 11.02
N GLN A 22 -25.23 1.80 11.09
CA GLN A 22 -26.07 1.57 12.26
C GLN A 22 -26.30 0.07 12.50
N ASP A 23 -26.62 -0.68 11.44
CA ASP A 23 -26.76 -2.13 11.49
C ASP A 23 -25.43 -2.77 11.96
N GLN A 24 -24.31 -2.28 11.43
CA GLN A 24 -22.96 -2.72 11.80
C GLN A 24 -22.61 -2.43 13.26
N LYS A 25 -22.96 -1.25 13.79
CA LYS A 25 -22.79 -0.94 15.23
C LYS A 25 -23.58 -1.89 16.12
N ALA A 26 -24.81 -2.20 15.73
CA ALA A 26 -25.66 -3.11 16.49
C ALA A 26 -25.15 -4.56 16.43
N ALA A 27 -24.72 -5.04 15.26
CA ALA A 27 -24.08 -6.35 15.12
C ALA A 27 -22.79 -6.43 15.95
N LEU A 28 -21.95 -5.38 15.88
CA LEU A 28 -20.75 -5.26 16.68
C LEU A 28 -21.05 -5.33 18.17
N ALA A 29 -22.06 -4.62 18.68
CA ALA A 29 -22.46 -4.68 20.08
C ALA A 29 -22.85 -6.09 20.55
N ILE A 30 -23.53 -6.87 19.69
CA ILE A 30 -23.89 -8.27 19.98
C ILE A 30 -22.63 -9.13 20.06
N VAL A 31 -21.77 -9.07 19.04
CA VAL A 31 -20.55 -9.91 18.95
C VAL A 31 -19.54 -9.54 20.03
N SER A 32 -19.31 -8.25 20.27
CA SER A 32 -18.39 -7.78 21.32
C SER A 32 -18.86 -8.20 22.71
N GLY A 33 -20.17 -8.07 23.00
CA GLY A 33 -20.74 -8.52 24.26
C GLY A 33 -20.58 -10.03 24.48
N LEU A 34 -20.67 -10.84 23.43
CA LEU A 34 -20.40 -12.29 23.51
C LEU A 34 -18.92 -12.58 23.79
N LEU A 35 -18.01 -11.88 23.12
CA LEU A 35 -16.57 -12.03 23.35
C LEU A 35 -16.20 -11.63 24.79
N GLU A 36 -16.74 -10.53 25.30
CA GLU A 36 -16.50 -10.05 26.67
C GLU A 36 -17.01 -11.01 27.74
N ARG A 37 -18.24 -11.53 27.59
CA ARG A 37 -18.80 -12.52 28.52
C ARG A 37 -17.99 -13.81 28.60
N ASN A 38 -17.25 -14.14 27.54
CA ASN A 38 -16.39 -15.32 27.47
C ASN A 38 -14.90 -14.99 27.72
N ALA A 39 -14.59 -13.79 28.21
CA ALA A 39 -13.23 -13.32 28.48
C ALA A 39 -12.28 -13.43 27.27
N ILE A 40 -12.81 -13.26 26.05
CA ILE A 40 -12.01 -13.26 24.82
C ILE A 40 -11.52 -11.84 24.55
N SER A 41 -10.20 -11.66 24.53
CA SER A 41 -9.58 -10.42 24.08
C SER A 41 -9.86 -10.19 22.59
N TYR A 42 -10.29 -8.99 22.27
CA TYR A 42 -10.61 -8.58 20.91
C TYR A 42 -10.31 -7.11 20.70
N GLY A 43 -10.21 -6.71 19.43
CA GLY A 43 -10.15 -5.31 19.02
C GLY A 43 -10.74 -5.13 17.62
N VAL A 44 -11.76 -4.27 17.50
CA VAL A 44 -12.31 -3.90 16.18
C VAL A 44 -11.21 -3.26 15.35
N MET A 45 -11.05 -3.68 14.10
CA MET A 45 -10.05 -3.17 13.16
C MET A 45 -10.72 -2.74 11.85
N GLY A 46 -9.92 -2.60 10.79
CA GLY A 46 -10.45 -2.33 9.45
C GLY A 46 -11.22 -1.01 9.35
N GLY A 47 -12.16 -0.95 8.41
CA GLY A 47 -12.94 0.26 8.13
C GLY A 47 -13.82 0.72 9.28
N MET A 48 -14.41 -0.24 10.01
CA MET A 48 -15.32 0.08 11.12
C MET A 48 -14.62 0.83 12.25
N ASN A 49 -13.35 0.51 12.55
CA ASN A 49 -12.57 1.25 13.54
C ASN A 49 -12.38 2.73 13.12
N PHE A 50 -12.03 3.00 11.86
CA PHE A 50 -11.94 4.37 11.35
C PHE A 50 -13.30 5.09 11.37
N TYR A 51 -14.40 4.39 11.07
CA TYR A 51 -15.75 4.95 11.13
C TYR A 51 -16.11 5.37 12.55
N LEU A 52 -15.88 4.50 13.54
CA LEU A 52 -16.13 4.78 14.96
C LEU A 52 -15.31 5.95 15.50
N ARG A 53 -14.15 6.22 14.89
CA ARG A 53 -13.29 7.37 15.20
C ARG A 53 -13.67 8.65 14.46
N GLY A 54 -14.70 8.62 13.60
CA GLY A 54 -15.24 9.80 12.93
C GLY A 54 -14.69 10.04 11.52
N SER A 55 -14.15 9.03 10.84
CA SER A 55 -13.76 9.18 9.42
C SER A 55 -14.96 9.44 8.49
N GLY A 56 -16.16 9.07 8.92
CA GLY A 56 -17.39 9.16 8.12
C GLY A 56 -17.52 8.14 6.99
N ARG A 57 -16.47 7.33 6.73
CA ARG A 57 -16.47 6.32 5.67
C ARG A 57 -17.22 5.06 6.11
N ALA A 58 -18.29 4.71 5.40
CA ALA A 58 -18.95 3.41 5.58
C ALA A 58 -18.04 2.26 5.10
N THR A 59 -18.23 1.08 5.68
CA THR A 59 -17.57 -0.17 5.31
C THR A 59 -18.62 -1.22 4.97
N GLY A 60 -18.28 -2.30 4.26
CA GLY A 60 -19.23 -3.37 3.96
C GLY A 60 -19.40 -4.37 5.10
N ASP A 61 -18.41 -4.43 5.99
CA ASP A 61 -18.23 -5.46 7.00
C ASP A 61 -17.59 -4.94 8.28
N VAL A 62 -17.62 -5.75 9.33
CA VAL A 62 -16.95 -5.48 10.61
C VAL A 62 -15.79 -6.44 10.82
N ASP A 63 -14.57 -5.94 10.72
CA ASP A 63 -13.37 -6.70 11.06
C ASP A 63 -13.08 -6.67 12.57
N ILE A 64 -12.88 -7.83 13.19
CA ILE A 64 -12.51 -7.94 14.61
C ILE A 64 -11.27 -8.81 14.75
N ALA A 65 -10.17 -8.23 15.22
CA ALA A 65 -9.03 -9.00 15.68
C ALA A 65 -9.40 -9.75 16.96
N VAL A 66 -9.04 -11.02 17.05
CA VAL A 66 -9.25 -11.87 18.24
C VAL A 66 -7.95 -12.55 18.65
N ASP A 67 -7.73 -12.72 19.96
CA ASP A 67 -6.61 -13.51 20.46
C ASP A 67 -6.77 -15.00 20.11
N ASN A 68 -5.63 -15.70 20.06
CA ASN A 68 -5.54 -17.10 19.63
C ASN A 68 -4.76 -17.91 20.68
N PRO A 69 -5.22 -17.94 21.95
CA PRO A 69 -6.21 -18.94 22.38
C PRO A 69 -7.54 -18.35 22.91
N PRO A 70 -8.67 -19.07 22.76
CA PRO A 70 -8.77 -20.45 22.28
C PRO A 70 -8.65 -20.56 20.75
N ARG A 71 -8.47 -21.79 20.23
CA ARG A 71 -8.49 -22.05 18.78
C ARG A 71 -9.81 -21.56 18.18
N MET A 72 -9.78 -21.09 16.94
CA MET A 72 -10.95 -20.51 16.28
C MET A 72 -12.21 -21.40 16.34
N ASP A 73 -12.13 -22.73 16.23
CA ASP A 73 -13.34 -23.57 16.38
C ASP A 73 -13.95 -23.46 17.78
N SER A 74 -13.11 -23.47 18.82
CA SER A 74 -13.55 -23.30 20.20
C SER A 74 -14.11 -21.90 20.41
N LEU A 75 -13.51 -20.87 19.80
CA LEU A 75 -14.07 -19.53 19.80
C LEU A 75 -15.46 -19.52 19.15
N LEU A 76 -15.65 -20.19 18.02
CA LEU A 76 -16.94 -20.23 17.34
C LEU A 76 -18.05 -20.90 18.15
N THR A 77 -17.70 -21.75 19.12
CA THR A 77 -18.71 -22.39 19.98
C THR A 77 -19.44 -21.41 20.89
N ILE A 78 -18.87 -20.24 21.20
CA ILE A 78 -19.52 -19.24 22.06
C ILE A 78 -20.77 -18.64 21.39
N PHE A 79 -20.86 -18.74 20.06
CA PHE A 79 -22.01 -18.25 19.28
C PHE A 79 -23.12 -19.29 19.13
N ASN A 80 -22.90 -20.55 19.56
CA ASN A 80 -23.88 -21.64 19.41
C ASN A 80 -25.21 -21.45 20.15
N SER A 81 -25.31 -20.49 21.07
CA SER A 81 -26.55 -20.19 21.79
C SER A 81 -27.30 -19.00 21.21
N HIS A 82 -26.76 -18.32 20.19
CA HIS A 82 -27.33 -17.06 19.69
C HIS A 82 -28.09 -17.26 18.36
N PRO A 83 -29.44 -17.22 18.35
CA PRO A 83 -30.24 -17.62 17.18
C PRO A 83 -30.06 -16.69 15.96
N ASN A 84 -29.57 -15.47 16.18
CA ASN A 84 -29.40 -14.46 15.15
C ASN A 84 -27.97 -14.41 14.57
N ILE A 85 -27.12 -15.40 14.86
CA ILE A 85 -25.74 -15.45 14.35
C ILE A 85 -25.57 -16.70 13.50
N TYR A 86 -25.30 -16.49 12.22
CA TYR A 86 -24.90 -17.52 11.27
C TYR A 86 -23.39 -17.64 11.29
N ARG A 87 -22.89 -18.85 11.49
CA ARG A 87 -21.45 -19.14 11.56
C ARG A 87 -21.06 -20.19 10.52
N PRO A 88 -19.77 -20.31 10.17
CA PRO A 88 -19.35 -21.43 9.34
C PRO A 88 -19.63 -22.74 10.07
N GLY A 89 -20.17 -23.72 9.33
CA GLY A 89 -20.38 -25.09 9.77
C GLY A 89 -19.08 -25.89 9.92
N ASN A 90 -18.03 -25.55 9.15
CA ASN A 90 -16.76 -26.25 9.17
C ASN A 90 -15.55 -25.33 8.90
N ARG A 91 -14.33 -25.85 9.02
CA ARG A 91 -13.08 -25.08 8.81
C ARG A 91 -12.78 -24.73 7.35
N MET A 92 -13.29 -25.50 6.39
CA MET A 92 -13.02 -25.24 4.96
C MET A 92 -13.63 -23.91 4.52
N GLN A 93 -14.65 -23.46 5.25
CA GLN A 93 -15.31 -22.16 5.07
C GLN A 93 -14.51 -20.98 5.59
N TRP A 94 -13.34 -21.21 6.20
CA TRP A 94 -12.50 -20.11 6.66
C TRP A 94 -11.64 -19.63 5.52
N ALA A 95 -12.00 -18.51 4.90
CA ALA A 95 -11.18 -17.85 3.91
C ALA A 95 -9.88 -17.34 4.57
N SER A 96 -8.73 -17.89 4.20
CA SER A 96 -7.41 -17.45 4.68
C SER A 96 -7.26 -17.41 6.21
N GLY A 97 -7.97 -18.29 6.92
CA GLY A 97 -7.96 -18.37 8.39
C GLY A 97 -8.87 -17.35 9.10
N VAL A 98 -9.70 -16.62 8.36
CA VAL A 98 -10.74 -15.72 8.90
C VAL A 98 -12.05 -16.48 9.03
N ALA A 99 -12.74 -16.32 10.17
CA ALA A 99 -14.07 -16.87 10.36
C ALA A 99 -15.12 -15.76 10.14
N ARG A 100 -15.95 -15.94 9.12
CA ARG A 100 -17.00 -14.98 8.74
C ARG A 100 -18.32 -15.31 9.42
N LEU A 101 -18.84 -14.39 10.22
CA LEU A 101 -20.16 -14.47 10.82
C LEU A 101 -21.14 -13.60 10.03
N PHE A 102 -22.39 -14.02 9.94
CA PHE A 102 -23.49 -13.14 9.53
C PHE A 102 -24.40 -12.93 10.73
N VAL A 103 -24.59 -11.67 11.12
CA VAL A 103 -25.39 -11.30 12.29
C VAL A 103 -26.68 -10.65 11.83
N SER A 104 -27.82 -11.24 12.19
CA SER A 104 -29.14 -10.66 11.89
C SER A 104 -29.50 -9.60 12.92
N VAL A 105 -29.63 -8.36 12.46
CA VAL A 105 -30.04 -7.20 13.22
C VAL A 105 -31.28 -6.62 12.56
N GLN A 106 -32.43 -6.66 13.25
CA GLN A 106 -33.69 -6.10 12.74
C GLN A 106 -34.07 -6.60 11.33
N GLY A 107 -33.75 -7.87 11.04
CA GLY A 107 -34.02 -8.48 9.73
C GLY A 107 -32.98 -8.20 8.65
N ARG A 108 -31.91 -7.44 8.95
CA ARG A 108 -30.77 -7.23 8.05
C ARG A 108 -29.57 -8.05 8.47
N LEU A 109 -28.85 -8.61 7.51
CA LEU A 109 -27.60 -9.32 7.78
C LEU A 109 -26.43 -8.35 7.76
N VAL A 110 -25.49 -8.59 8.67
CA VAL A 110 -24.22 -7.88 8.74
C VAL A 110 -23.09 -8.90 8.73
N GLN A 111 -22.13 -8.71 7.85
CA GLN A 111 -20.90 -9.50 7.84
C GLN A 111 -19.95 -9.04 8.96
N VAL A 112 -19.50 -9.99 9.78
CA VAL A 112 -18.51 -9.77 10.84
C VAL A 112 -17.39 -10.80 10.70
N ASP A 113 -16.19 -10.31 10.40
CA ASP A 113 -15.00 -11.13 10.14
C ASP A 113 -14.13 -11.22 11.40
N LEU A 114 -14.00 -12.43 11.95
CA LEU A 114 -13.13 -12.71 13.09
C LEU A 114 -11.73 -13.12 12.59
N LYS A 115 -10.75 -12.28 12.91
CA LYS A 115 -9.38 -12.38 12.40
C LYS A 115 -8.43 -12.79 13.53
N PRO A 116 -8.01 -14.06 13.60
CA PRO A 116 -7.01 -14.49 14.55
C PRO A 116 -5.63 -14.00 14.11
N LYS A 117 -4.69 -13.95 15.06
CA LYS A 117 -3.29 -13.64 14.75
C LYS A 117 -2.76 -14.53 13.61
N GLY A 118 -2.23 -13.88 12.56
CA GLY A 118 -1.65 -14.54 11.38
C GLY A 118 -2.61 -14.74 10.20
N ALA A 119 -3.91 -14.53 10.37
CA ALA A 119 -4.87 -14.60 9.26
C ALA A 119 -4.62 -13.49 8.24
N GLU A 120 -4.70 -13.84 6.94
CA GLU A 120 -4.52 -12.93 5.79
C GLU A 120 -3.25 -12.05 5.81
N GLY A 121 -2.24 -12.42 6.62
CA GLY A 121 -1.08 -11.57 6.85
C GLY A 121 -1.39 -10.26 7.57
N HIS A 122 -2.52 -10.13 8.27
CA HIS A 122 -2.83 -8.96 9.10
C HIS A 122 -1.79 -8.77 10.22
N LEU A 123 -1.46 -7.52 10.51
CA LEU A 123 -0.56 -7.15 11.59
C LEU A 123 -1.34 -7.00 12.90
N ILE A 124 -1.70 -8.13 13.51
CA ILE A 124 -2.37 -8.16 14.81
C ILE A 124 -1.31 -8.18 15.94
N PRO A 125 -1.39 -7.28 16.94
CA PRO A 125 -0.50 -7.27 18.09
C PRO A 125 -0.45 -8.61 18.83
N SER A 126 0.69 -8.92 19.46
CA SER A 126 0.82 -10.13 20.26
C SER A 126 0.07 -10.09 21.59
N ASP A 127 -0.11 -8.89 22.14
CA ASP A 127 -0.87 -8.64 23.37
C ASP A 127 -2.04 -7.72 23.01
N LEU A 128 -3.11 -8.31 22.50
CA LEU A 128 -4.26 -7.56 21.99
C LEU A 128 -4.96 -6.81 23.12
N ALA A 129 -5.02 -7.38 24.32
CA ALA A 129 -5.64 -6.75 25.49
C ALA A 129 -5.01 -5.39 25.84
N ARG A 130 -3.71 -5.20 25.58
CA ARG A 130 -3.00 -3.92 25.79
C ARG A 130 -2.96 -3.01 24.58
N ALA A 131 -3.39 -3.50 23.41
CA ALA A 131 -3.29 -2.79 22.14
C ALA A 131 -4.65 -2.27 21.64
N VAL A 132 -5.57 -2.03 22.58
CA VAL A 132 -6.93 -1.57 22.29
C VAL A 132 -7.28 -0.33 23.10
N ASP A 133 -8.08 0.54 22.48
CA ASP A 133 -8.77 1.64 23.14
C ASP A 133 -10.23 1.23 23.36
N THR A 134 -10.90 1.83 24.35
CA THR A 134 -12.34 1.65 24.54
C THR A 134 -13.10 2.82 23.94
N LEU A 135 -14.07 2.54 23.06
CA LEU A 135 -14.98 3.54 22.49
C LEU A 135 -16.42 3.25 22.87
N GLN A 136 -17.21 4.32 23.06
CA GLN A 136 -18.63 4.23 23.33
C GLN A 136 -19.40 4.02 22.01
N LEU A 137 -20.16 2.93 21.90
CA LEU A 137 -21.03 2.63 20.75
C LEU A 137 -22.44 3.24 20.89
N SER A 138 -22.97 3.21 22.11
CA SER A 138 -24.30 3.73 22.49
C SER A 138 -24.24 4.30 23.91
N THR A 139 -25.31 4.83 24.49
CA THR A 139 -25.28 5.31 25.89
C THR A 139 -24.93 4.24 26.92
N THR A 140 -25.14 2.96 26.61
CA THR A 140 -24.96 1.83 27.54
C THR A 140 -23.93 0.80 27.06
N THR A 141 -23.43 0.93 25.83
CA THR A 141 -22.54 -0.07 25.23
C THR A 141 -21.20 0.56 24.86
N GLN A 142 -20.13 -0.08 25.30
CA GLN A 142 -18.76 0.19 24.89
C GLN A 142 -18.22 -0.95 24.03
N CYS A 143 -17.16 -0.69 23.28
CA CYS A 143 -16.41 -1.72 22.56
C CYS A 143 -14.92 -1.43 22.59
N LYS A 144 -14.12 -2.49 22.47
CA LYS A 144 -12.67 -2.42 22.30
C LYS A 144 -12.33 -2.28 20.83
N VAL A 145 -11.60 -1.24 20.47
CA VAL A 145 -11.10 -1.00 19.12
C VAL A 145 -9.59 -1.05 19.14
N LEU A 146 -8.97 -1.55 18.08
CA LEU A 146 -7.51 -1.55 17.97
C LEU A 146 -6.97 -0.10 18.08
N SER A 147 -5.94 0.10 18.89
CA SER A 147 -5.32 1.42 19.08
C SER A 147 -4.72 1.93 17.76
N ILE A 148 -4.53 3.25 17.66
CA ILE A 148 -4.11 3.91 16.40
C ILE A 148 -2.83 3.32 15.81
N GLY A 149 -1.81 3.04 16.63
CA GLY A 149 -0.53 2.52 16.13
C GLY A 149 -0.67 1.22 15.33
N PRO A 150 -1.14 0.11 15.93
CA PRO A 150 -1.38 -1.13 15.22
C PRO A 150 -2.39 -1.02 14.07
N LEU A 151 -3.46 -0.22 14.24
CA LEU A 151 -4.44 0.02 13.19
C LEU A 151 -3.79 0.63 11.94
N VAL A 152 -2.95 1.65 12.11
CA VAL A 152 -2.24 2.31 11.01
C VAL A 152 -1.16 1.42 10.43
N ALA A 153 -0.44 0.63 11.24
CA ALA A 153 0.52 -0.34 10.74
C ALA A 153 -0.14 -1.37 9.80
N ALA A 154 -1.30 -1.92 10.19
CA ALA A 154 -2.06 -2.84 9.34
C ALA A 154 -2.56 -2.14 8.07
N LYS A 155 -3.09 -0.91 8.21
CA LYS A 155 -3.67 -0.15 7.11
C LYS A 155 -2.63 0.32 6.09
N ILE A 156 -1.44 0.76 6.51
CA ILE A 156 -0.37 1.19 5.60
C ILE A 156 0.23 0.01 4.84
N LYS A 157 0.33 -1.17 5.47
CA LYS A 157 0.69 -2.41 4.79
C LYS A 157 -0.36 -2.78 3.74
N ALA A 158 -1.65 -2.71 4.09
CA ALA A 158 -2.73 -2.96 3.15
C ALA A 158 -2.61 -2.00 1.96
N HIS A 159 -2.52 -0.69 2.20
CA HIS A 159 -2.35 0.31 1.15
C HIS A 159 -1.16 0.00 0.24
N TYR A 160 0.00 -0.34 0.80
CA TYR A 160 1.18 -0.73 0.02
C TYR A 160 0.94 -1.96 -0.88
N ASN A 161 0.14 -2.93 -0.43
CA ASN A 161 -0.12 -4.15 -1.18
C ASN A 161 -1.20 -4.00 -2.27
N ARG A 162 -2.21 -3.14 -2.07
CA ARG A 162 -3.39 -3.06 -2.96
C ARG A 162 -3.67 -1.68 -3.56
N GLU A 163 -3.02 -0.63 -3.07
CA GLU A 163 -3.16 0.76 -3.52
C GLU A 163 -4.61 1.27 -3.64
N THR A 164 -5.52 0.79 -2.79
CA THR A 164 -6.93 1.19 -2.86
C THR A 164 -7.13 2.60 -2.32
N ASN A 165 -8.11 3.30 -2.90
CA ASN A 165 -8.49 4.65 -2.50
C ASN A 165 -9.09 4.69 -1.08
N ASP A 166 -9.77 3.62 -0.64
CA ASP A 166 -10.31 3.55 0.72
C ASP A 166 -9.22 3.51 1.78
N ASP A 167 -8.12 2.79 1.52
CA ASP A 167 -6.99 2.80 2.43
C ASP A 167 -6.29 4.14 2.47
N TYR A 168 -6.12 4.76 1.30
CA TYR A 168 -5.57 6.12 1.20
C TYR A 168 -6.41 7.10 2.04
N ARG A 169 -7.74 7.06 1.92
CA ARG A 169 -8.67 7.92 2.67
C ARG A 169 -8.55 7.70 4.18
N ASP A 170 -8.50 6.44 4.63
CA ASP A 170 -8.36 6.11 6.05
C ASP A 170 -7.03 6.62 6.62
N LEU A 171 -5.93 6.42 5.90
CA LEU A 171 -4.60 6.90 6.30
C LEU A 171 -4.53 8.44 6.32
N MET A 172 -5.13 9.09 5.33
CA MET A 172 -5.22 10.55 5.28
C MET A 172 -6.04 11.11 6.45
N PHE A 173 -7.14 10.46 6.81
CA PHE A 173 -7.94 10.85 7.96
C PHE A 173 -7.11 10.87 9.25
N VAL A 174 -6.39 9.80 9.57
CA VAL A 174 -5.60 9.74 10.82
C VAL A 174 -4.35 10.62 10.77
N CYS A 175 -3.68 10.76 9.63
CA CYS A 175 -2.49 11.60 9.50
C CYS A 175 -2.81 13.10 9.56
N ARG A 176 -4.06 13.49 9.25
CA ARG A 176 -4.50 14.89 9.28
C ARG A 176 -5.22 15.28 10.56
N SER A 177 -5.75 14.31 11.30
CA SER A 177 -6.46 14.54 12.54
C SER A 177 -5.53 15.10 13.61
N ALA A 178 -5.90 16.24 14.21
CA ALA A 178 -5.18 16.81 15.35
C ALA A 178 -5.14 15.82 16.55
N THR A 179 -6.15 14.97 16.67
CA THR A 179 -6.26 13.96 17.74
C THR A 179 -5.40 12.73 17.46
N TYR A 180 -5.38 12.25 16.22
CA TYR A 180 -4.76 10.95 15.91
C TYR A 180 -3.35 11.05 15.34
N ALA A 181 -3.01 12.12 14.63
CA ALA A 181 -1.68 12.27 14.03
C ALA A 181 -0.52 12.20 15.05
N PRO A 182 -0.63 12.74 16.28
CA PRO A 182 0.38 12.51 17.32
C PRO A 182 0.59 11.02 17.67
N LEU A 183 -0.50 10.25 17.76
CA LEU A 183 -0.46 8.81 18.05
C LEU A 183 0.12 8.00 16.87
N VAL A 184 -0.17 8.43 15.63
CA VAL A 184 0.48 7.89 14.44
C VAL A 184 2.00 8.12 14.52
N ARG A 185 2.41 9.35 14.87
CA ARG A 185 3.82 9.73 14.97
C ARG A 185 4.58 8.94 16.03
N GLU A 186 3.97 8.74 17.20
CA GLU A 186 4.52 7.91 18.27
C GLU A 186 4.76 6.47 17.80
N ALA A 187 3.81 5.89 17.07
CA ALA A 187 3.92 4.52 16.57
C ALA A 187 4.79 4.38 15.30
N ALA A 188 5.12 5.48 14.62
CA ALA A 188 5.70 5.46 13.27
C ALA A 188 7.10 4.84 13.17
N GLY A 189 7.80 4.69 14.30
CA GLY A 189 9.06 3.94 14.37
C GLY A 189 8.89 2.43 14.11
N SER A 190 7.69 1.89 14.33
CA SER A 190 7.38 0.47 14.08
C SER A 190 6.96 0.18 12.64
N PHE A 191 6.65 1.21 11.85
CA PHE A 191 6.19 1.04 10.47
C PHE A 191 7.38 0.84 9.52
N ARG A 192 7.25 -0.03 8.53
CA ARG A 192 8.31 -0.23 7.53
C ARG A 192 8.49 1.03 6.68
N ALA A 193 9.75 1.44 6.48
CA ALA A 193 10.10 2.64 5.71
C ALA A 193 9.48 2.63 4.30
N GLN A 194 9.60 1.52 3.58
CA GLN A 194 9.02 1.34 2.24
C GLN A 194 7.50 1.59 2.19
N TRP A 195 6.75 1.17 3.20
CA TRP A 195 5.30 1.39 3.24
C TRP A 195 4.97 2.87 3.47
N LYS A 196 5.76 3.54 4.31
CA LYS A 196 5.64 4.98 4.55
C LYS A 196 5.94 5.80 3.29
N GLU A 197 7.01 5.44 2.58
CA GLU A 197 7.43 6.08 1.33
C GLU A 197 6.37 5.92 0.24
N SER A 198 5.89 4.70 0.01
CA SER A 198 4.84 4.42 -0.99
C SER A 198 3.55 5.21 -0.71
N PHE A 199 3.10 5.26 0.55
CA PHE A 199 1.94 6.08 0.92
C PHE A 199 2.22 7.58 0.72
N LEU A 200 3.41 8.06 1.07
CA LEU A 200 3.77 9.47 0.90
C LEU A 200 3.84 9.87 -0.58
N GLU A 201 4.38 9.03 -1.45
CA GLU A 201 4.36 9.23 -2.91
C GLU A 201 2.92 9.42 -3.39
N LYS A 202 1.99 8.58 -2.93
CA LYS A 202 0.56 8.71 -3.26
C LYS A 202 -0.05 10.02 -2.75
N VAL A 203 0.40 10.52 -1.60
CA VAL A 203 -0.02 11.82 -1.06
C VAL A 203 0.50 12.96 -1.92
N ILE A 204 1.77 12.93 -2.34
CA ILE A 204 2.38 13.96 -3.18
C ILE A 204 1.66 14.02 -4.53
N ASP A 205 1.33 12.88 -5.12
CA ASP A 205 0.63 12.80 -6.40
C ASP A 205 -0.80 13.38 -6.33
N ASN A 206 -1.51 13.15 -5.22
CA ASN A 206 -2.92 13.51 -5.10
C ASN A 206 -3.15 14.88 -4.45
N ASN A 207 -2.38 15.23 -3.42
CA ASN A 207 -2.54 16.43 -2.59
C ASN A 207 -1.17 16.91 -2.07
N PRO A 208 -0.30 17.48 -2.93
CA PRO A 208 1.08 17.83 -2.58
C PRO A 208 1.19 18.81 -1.39
N GLU A 209 0.19 19.65 -1.16
CA GLU A 209 0.13 20.57 -0.04
C GLU A 209 0.06 19.86 1.33
N LEU A 210 -0.34 18.59 1.36
CA LEU A 210 -0.45 17.77 2.56
C LEU A 210 0.83 16.98 2.87
N GLU A 211 1.84 17.00 1.99
CA GLU A 211 3.09 16.26 2.16
C GLU A 211 3.74 16.54 3.52
N ARG A 212 3.89 17.82 3.87
CA ARG A 212 4.53 18.24 5.14
C ARG A 212 3.80 17.69 6.36
N GLN A 213 2.47 17.67 6.33
CA GLN A 213 1.66 17.17 7.44
C GLN A 213 1.79 15.66 7.56
N VAL A 214 1.71 14.92 6.44
CA VAL A 214 1.83 13.47 6.43
C VAL A 214 3.23 13.00 6.83
N ARG A 215 4.30 13.66 6.33
CA ARG A 215 5.68 13.40 6.80
C ARG A 215 5.81 13.57 8.30
N TRP A 216 5.21 14.62 8.86
CA TRP A 216 5.23 14.83 10.30
C TRP A 216 4.50 13.70 11.04
N ALA A 217 3.30 13.30 10.59
CA ALA A 217 2.56 12.21 11.20
C ALA A 217 3.31 10.87 11.10
N LEU A 218 4.03 10.61 10.01
CA LEU A 218 4.78 9.36 9.78
C LEU A 218 6.21 9.38 10.34
N ASN A 219 6.57 10.43 11.09
CA ASN A 219 7.92 10.67 11.59
C ASN A 219 9.00 10.45 10.52
N MET A 220 8.78 11.01 9.33
CA MET A 220 9.74 10.96 8.23
C MET A 220 10.55 12.24 8.22
N ASP A 221 11.87 12.11 8.06
CA ASP A 221 12.74 13.25 7.87
C ASP A 221 12.28 14.09 6.68
N ARG A 222 12.48 15.40 6.76
CA ARG A 222 12.30 16.26 5.60
C ARG A 222 13.32 15.80 4.56
N SER A 223 12.83 15.40 3.39
CA SER A 223 13.71 15.34 2.22
C SER A 223 14.38 16.72 2.12
N PRO A 224 15.72 16.79 2.07
CA PRO A 224 16.38 18.07 1.94
C PRO A 224 15.78 18.77 0.74
N SER A 225 15.28 20.00 0.95
CA SER A 225 14.78 20.82 -0.16
C SER A 225 15.78 20.73 -1.30
N PRO A 226 15.35 20.54 -2.56
CA PRO A 226 16.26 20.60 -3.69
C PRO A 226 17.06 21.88 -3.50
N LYS A 227 18.36 21.77 -3.25
CA LYS A 227 19.21 22.95 -3.12
C LYS A 227 18.97 23.67 -4.42
N ASP A 228 18.38 24.86 -4.37
CA ASP A 228 18.19 25.71 -5.53
C ASP A 228 19.52 25.66 -6.25
N LYS A 229 19.53 25.08 -7.46
CA LYS A 229 20.67 25.18 -8.34
C LYS A 229 20.81 26.68 -8.50
N LYS A 230 21.71 27.29 -7.71
CA LYS A 230 22.11 28.68 -7.84
C LYS A 230 22.27 28.85 -9.33
N SER A 231 21.31 29.53 -9.95
CA SER A 231 21.37 29.91 -11.33
C SER A 231 22.67 30.68 -11.40
N GLY A 232 23.68 30.05 -12.00
CA GLY A 232 24.97 30.66 -12.24
C GLY A 232 24.69 31.86 -13.12
N GLY A 233 24.47 33.02 -12.49
CA GLY A 233 24.50 34.30 -13.11
C GLY A 233 25.92 34.49 -13.62
N GLY A 234 26.12 34.15 -14.88
CA GLY A 234 27.24 34.64 -15.64
C GLY A 234 27.03 36.14 -15.91
N GLY A 235 28.12 36.90 -15.73
CA GLY A 235 28.29 38.29 -16.17
C GLY A 235 28.20 39.30 -15.02
N GLY A 236 29.19 40.13 -14.74
CA GLY A 236 30.56 40.36 -15.23
C GLY A 236 31.31 41.04 -14.05
N GLY A 237 32.62 41.04 -13.90
CA GLY A 237 33.67 41.39 -14.85
C GLY A 237 34.62 42.33 -14.08
N GLY A 238 35.94 42.10 -14.20
CA GLY A 238 36.97 43.09 -13.88
C GLY A 238 37.82 42.80 -12.63
N GLY A 239 39.13 42.61 -12.85
CA GLY A 239 40.15 42.94 -11.85
C GLY A 239 41.20 41.86 -11.61
N ASN A 240 42.36 42.03 -12.23
CA ASN A 240 43.59 41.25 -12.07
C ASN A 240 43.98 40.97 -10.61
N ASP A 241 44.51 39.78 -10.31
CA ASP A 241 45.87 39.73 -9.76
C ASP A 241 46.55 38.36 -9.85
N ARG A 242 47.88 38.45 -9.88
CA ARG A 242 48.86 37.43 -10.26
C ARG A 242 49.08 36.35 -9.19
N GLY A 243 49.37 35.14 -9.67
CA GLY A 243 50.43 34.29 -9.11
C GLY A 243 49.97 33.15 -8.20
N GLY A 244 50.33 31.91 -8.57
CA GLY A 244 50.24 30.77 -7.66
C GLY A 244 50.13 29.42 -8.34
N ARG A 245 51.24 28.92 -8.91
CA ARG A 245 51.42 27.50 -9.27
C ARG A 245 51.24 26.62 -8.03
N GLY A 246 50.42 25.58 -8.14
CA GLY A 246 50.31 24.52 -7.13
C GLY A 246 49.39 23.40 -7.61
N GLY A 247 49.94 22.45 -8.35
CA GLY A 247 49.23 21.24 -8.78
C GLY A 247 48.92 20.32 -7.60
N GLY A 248 47.67 19.87 -7.53
CA GLY A 248 47.21 18.81 -6.65
C GLY A 248 46.12 18.02 -7.34
N GLY A 249 46.47 16.83 -7.84
CA GLY A 249 45.56 15.92 -8.53
C GLY A 249 44.40 15.53 -7.61
N GLY A 250 43.21 16.02 -7.92
CA GLY A 250 41.98 15.59 -7.27
C GLY A 250 41.60 14.21 -7.77
N SER A 251 41.94 13.18 -7.00
CA SER A 251 41.43 11.82 -7.19
C SER A 251 39.90 11.87 -7.17
N SER A 252 39.29 11.54 -8.30
CA SER A 252 37.86 11.29 -8.45
C SER A 252 37.47 10.13 -7.54
N ARG A 253 37.09 10.45 -6.29
CA ARG A 253 36.49 9.49 -5.37
C ARG A 253 35.19 9.01 -6.00
N SER A 254 35.22 7.82 -6.60
CA SER A 254 34.03 7.11 -7.02
C SER A 254 33.15 6.90 -5.79
N SER A 255 32.08 7.67 -5.67
CA SER A 255 31.10 7.47 -4.62
C SER A 255 30.36 6.16 -4.92
N SER A 256 30.72 5.09 -4.22
CA SER A 256 29.92 3.87 -4.23
C SER A 256 28.50 4.20 -3.76
N PRO A 257 27.46 3.71 -4.46
CA PRO A 257 26.07 3.95 -4.08
C PRO A 257 25.77 3.38 -2.68
N ARG A 258 24.85 4.03 -1.97
CA ARG A 258 24.34 3.66 -0.64
C ARG A 258 22.98 2.98 -0.76
N ASP A 259 22.61 2.21 0.27
CA ASP A 259 21.27 1.59 0.35
C ASP A 259 20.17 2.63 0.14
N GLY A 260 19.26 2.36 -0.79
CA GLY A 260 18.15 3.25 -1.10
C GLY A 260 18.46 4.32 -2.15
N ASP A 261 19.71 4.49 -2.57
CA ASP A 261 20.04 5.38 -3.69
C ASP A 261 19.25 4.96 -4.93
N ARG A 262 18.74 5.94 -5.68
CA ARG A 262 18.03 5.71 -6.93
C ARG A 262 18.97 5.87 -8.13
N SER A 263 18.77 5.06 -9.16
CA SER A 263 19.54 5.17 -10.41
C SER A 263 19.24 6.50 -11.10
N SER A 264 20.07 6.91 -12.05
CA SER A 264 19.89 8.19 -12.75
C SER A 264 18.57 8.33 -13.51
N ASP A 265 17.92 7.21 -13.84
CA ASP A 265 16.59 7.16 -14.46
C ASP A 265 15.43 7.05 -13.45
N GLY A 266 15.74 6.92 -12.15
CA GLY A 266 14.79 6.75 -11.05
C GLY A 266 14.18 5.35 -10.91
N TYR A 267 14.44 4.45 -11.86
CA TYR A 267 13.75 3.16 -11.96
C TYR A 267 14.28 2.12 -10.97
N TRP A 268 15.58 2.13 -10.68
CA TRP A 268 16.23 1.16 -9.81
C TRP A 268 16.58 1.76 -8.45
N THR A 269 16.59 0.92 -7.43
CA THR A 269 17.03 1.22 -6.06
C THR A 269 18.25 0.37 -5.71
N TYR A 270 19.31 0.95 -5.15
CA TYR A 270 20.50 0.19 -4.78
C TYR A 270 20.33 -0.54 -3.45
N SER A 271 20.78 -1.79 -3.40
CA SER A 271 20.90 -2.59 -2.18
C SER A 271 22.38 -2.92 -1.89
N SER A 272 22.94 -2.34 -0.84
CA SER A 272 24.27 -2.62 -0.29
C SER A 272 24.41 -4.08 0.15
N ARG A 273 23.34 -4.67 0.70
CA ARG A 273 23.30 -6.08 1.12
C ARG A 273 23.56 -7.03 -0.03
N ASN A 274 23.01 -6.73 -1.21
CA ASN A 274 23.12 -7.57 -2.41
C ASN A 274 24.13 -7.00 -3.41
N LYS A 275 24.78 -5.87 -3.09
CA LYS A 275 25.71 -5.12 -3.95
C LYS A 275 25.18 -4.88 -5.36
N GLY A 276 23.88 -4.63 -5.49
CA GLY A 276 23.19 -4.58 -6.78
C GLY A 276 21.97 -3.66 -6.77
N TRP A 277 21.54 -3.27 -7.96
CA TRP A 277 20.36 -2.46 -8.17
C TRP A 277 19.15 -3.37 -8.32
N TYR A 278 18.02 -3.02 -7.69
CA TYR A 278 16.78 -3.77 -7.79
C TYR A 278 15.59 -2.89 -8.14
N HIS A 279 14.59 -3.50 -8.76
CA HIS A 279 13.30 -2.90 -9.03
C HIS A 279 12.20 -3.86 -8.57
N VAL A 280 11.18 -3.34 -7.90
CA VAL A 280 10.01 -4.10 -7.47
C VAL A 280 8.88 -3.77 -8.44
N HIS A 281 8.43 -4.76 -9.18
CA HIS A 281 7.31 -4.65 -10.11
C HIS A 281 5.99 -4.52 -9.36
N GLY A 282 4.94 -4.02 -10.04
CA GLY A 282 3.61 -3.87 -9.45
C GLY A 282 2.95 -5.19 -9.00
N ASP A 283 3.48 -6.34 -9.42
CA ASP A 283 3.07 -7.67 -8.96
C ASP A 283 3.90 -8.20 -7.78
N GLY A 284 4.79 -7.39 -7.23
CA GLY A 284 5.66 -7.73 -6.10
C GLY A 284 6.92 -8.53 -6.46
N ARG A 285 7.15 -8.86 -7.74
CA ARG A 285 8.42 -9.50 -8.15
C ARG A 285 9.58 -8.51 -8.10
N THR A 286 10.75 -8.98 -7.68
CA THR A 286 11.97 -8.17 -7.64
C THR A 286 12.92 -8.58 -8.77
N SER A 287 13.29 -7.64 -9.62
CA SER A 287 14.36 -7.82 -10.62
C SER A 287 15.66 -7.19 -10.15
N TRP A 288 16.79 -7.81 -10.49
CA TRP A 288 18.14 -7.37 -10.10
C TRP A 288 18.98 -7.03 -11.34
N ARG A 289 19.85 -6.03 -11.21
CA ARG A 289 20.83 -5.66 -12.25
C ARG A 289 22.11 -5.10 -11.64
N ASP A 290 23.23 -5.37 -12.31
CA ASP A 290 24.47 -4.64 -12.06
C ASP A 290 24.36 -3.19 -12.56
N GLN A 291 25.21 -2.31 -12.02
CA GLN A 291 25.16 -0.85 -12.18
C GLN A 291 24.73 -0.42 -13.60
N PRO A 292 23.61 0.32 -13.76
CA PRO A 292 23.18 0.78 -15.08
C PRO A 292 24.24 1.73 -15.66
N SER A 293 24.93 1.29 -16.71
CA SER A 293 25.92 2.11 -17.41
C SER A 293 25.21 3.29 -18.07
N SER A 294 25.65 4.51 -17.76
CA SER A 294 25.09 5.77 -18.27
C SER A 294 25.42 6.06 -19.76
N SER A 295 25.71 5.04 -20.57
CA SER A 295 26.15 5.22 -21.96
C SER A 295 25.43 4.29 -22.94
N SER A 296 24.54 4.84 -23.76
CA SER A 296 24.32 4.40 -25.16
C SER A 296 23.36 5.33 -25.92
N GLN A 297 23.88 6.47 -26.36
CA GLN A 297 23.57 7.02 -27.68
C GLN A 297 24.89 7.11 -28.46
N SER A 298 25.25 6.04 -29.17
CA SER A 298 26.26 6.10 -30.22
C SER A 298 25.80 5.25 -31.40
N LYS A 299 25.63 5.95 -32.51
CA LYS A 299 25.30 5.42 -33.83
C LYS A 299 26.41 4.46 -34.27
N SER A 300 26.01 3.31 -34.80
CA SER A 300 26.88 2.34 -35.44
C SER A 300 27.49 2.91 -36.72
N SER A 301 28.82 2.95 -36.78
CA SER A 301 29.58 3.03 -38.03
C SER A 301 30.17 1.65 -38.34
N SER A 302 30.05 1.30 -39.61
CA SER A 302 30.38 0.06 -40.29
C SER A 302 31.89 -0.21 -40.39
N SER A 303 32.31 -1.47 -40.20
CA SER A 303 33.29 -2.13 -41.08
C SER A 303 33.21 -3.65 -40.94
N SER A 304 32.77 -4.34 -42.00
CA SER A 304 33.13 -5.73 -42.26
C SER A 304 33.16 -5.96 -43.76
N THR A 305 34.30 -6.45 -44.23
CA THR A 305 34.58 -6.78 -45.63
C THR A 305 34.35 -8.27 -45.83
N ALA A 306 33.63 -8.58 -46.91
CA ALA A 306 33.59 -9.81 -47.72
C ALA A 306 33.24 -11.17 -47.06
N GLN A 307 32.10 -11.73 -47.48
CA GLN A 307 32.12 -12.89 -48.40
C GLN A 307 30.76 -13.07 -49.10
N ARG A 308 30.83 -13.20 -50.43
CA ARG A 308 29.73 -13.54 -51.35
C ARG A 308 29.21 -14.95 -51.05
N SER A 309 27.89 -15.11 -50.94
CA SER A 309 27.19 -16.15 -51.69
C SER A 309 25.74 -15.73 -51.93
N SER A 310 25.30 -15.95 -53.14
CA SER A 310 23.99 -15.62 -53.69
C SER A 310 22.93 -16.57 -53.18
N ASP A 311 21.81 -16.06 -52.66
CA ASP A 311 20.51 -16.60 -53.09
C ASP A 311 19.32 -15.67 -52.84
N LYS A 312 18.43 -15.67 -53.83
CA LYS A 312 17.22 -14.86 -53.93
C LYS A 312 16.12 -15.42 -53.03
N THR A 313 15.59 -14.61 -52.12
CA THR A 313 14.20 -14.75 -51.66
C THR A 313 13.58 -13.41 -51.27
N ARG A 314 12.38 -13.17 -51.81
CA ARG A 314 11.48 -12.05 -51.51
C ARG A 314 11.24 -11.91 -50.00
N SER A 315 11.33 -10.70 -49.46
CA SER A 315 10.69 -10.33 -48.20
C SER A 315 9.99 -8.98 -48.34
N ARG A 316 8.67 -8.98 -48.16
CA ARG A 316 7.86 -7.78 -47.94
C ARG A 316 8.08 -7.36 -46.49
N ASP A 317 8.76 -6.24 -46.32
CA ASP A 317 8.99 -5.64 -45.00
C ASP A 317 7.72 -4.87 -44.59
N THR A 318 6.78 -5.58 -43.96
CA THR A 318 5.72 -4.93 -43.17
C THR A 318 6.31 -4.63 -41.80
N GLY A 319 6.68 -3.37 -41.57
CA GLY A 319 7.14 -2.89 -40.28
C GLY A 319 6.09 -3.14 -39.20
N LYS A 320 6.25 -4.23 -38.45
CA LYS A 320 5.52 -4.46 -37.20
C LYS A 320 6.07 -3.45 -36.19
N SER A 321 5.31 -2.41 -35.89
CA SER A 321 5.58 -1.59 -34.71
C SER A 321 5.50 -2.52 -33.50
N SER A 322 6.62 -2.73 -32.82
CA SER A 322 6.63 -3.44 -31.54
C SER A 322 5.72 -2.70 -30.57
N ALA A 323 4.83 -3.43 -29.90
CA ALA A 323 4.04 -2.86 -28.81
C ALA A 323 4.99 -2.17 -27.80
N PRO A 324 4.64 -0.97 -27.29
CA PRO A 324 5.45 -0.28 -26.30
C PRO A 324 5.60 -1.13 -25.05
N ARG A 325 6.70 -0.96 -24.32
CA ARG A 325 6.93 -1.55 -23.00
C ARG A 325 6.54 -0.57 -21.91
N ASP A 326 6.28 -1.10 -20.72
CA ASP A 326 5.87 -0.28 -19.58
C ASP A 326 7.04 0.60 -19.14
N GLY A 327 6.78 1.90 -19.09
CA GLY A 327 7.79 2.93 -18.87
C GLY A 327 8.55 3.39 -20.12
N ASP A 328 8.18 2.94 -21.34
CA ASP A 328 8.79 3.46 -22.57
C ASP A 328 8.55 4.97 -22.68
N LYS A 329 9.65 5.75 -22.69
CA LYS A 329 9.62 7.21 -22.75
C LYS A 329 9.56 7.69 -24.19
N SER A 330 8.74 8.70 -24.40
CA SER A 330 8.63 9.47 -25.64
C SER A 330 8.90 10.95 -25.34
N LYS A 331 8.93 11.80 -26.37
CA LYS A 331 9.21 13.23 -26.16
C LYS A 331 8.12 13.96 -25.38
N ASP A 332 6.91 13.41 -25.38
CA ASP A 332 5.69 14.01 -24.84
C ASP A 332 5.12 13.24 -23.64
N GLY A 333 5.71 12.12 -23.22
CA GLY A 333 5.17 11.33 -22.12
C GLY A 333 5.78 9.94 -21.96
N TYR A 334 5.07 9.07 -21.24
CA TYR A 334 5.45 7.65 -21.09
C TYR A 334 4.28 6.72 -21.34
N TRP A 335 4.58 5.52 -21.84
CA TRP A 335 3.63 4.44 -22.02
C TRP A 335 3.48 3.61 -20.75
N THR A 336 2.24 3.26 -20.40
CA THR A 336 1.92 2.37 -19.27
C THR A 336 0.85 1.37 -19.69
N TYR A 337 0.97 0.14 -19.19
CA TYR A 337 -0.03 -0.91 -19.41
C TYR A 337 -1.03 -0.93 -18.26
N SER A 338 -2.32 -0.74 -18.57
CA SER A 338 -3.36 -0.93 -17.56
C SER A 338 -3.89 -2.37 -17.62
N SER A 339 -3.57 -3.13 -16.57
CA SER A 339 -4.07 -4.51 -16.37
C SER A 339 -5.59 -4.57 -16.27
N ARG A 340 -6.24 -3.48 -15.86
CA ARG A 340 -7.70 -3.40 -15.67
C ARG A 340 -8.50 -3.42 -16.98
N ASN A 341 -7.93 -2.87 -18.06
CA ASN A 341 -8.61 -2.78 -19.35
C ASN A 341 -7.81 -3.41 -20.51
N GLY A 342 -6.68 -4.06 -20.19
CA GLY A 342 -5.86 -4.79 -21.16
C GLY A 342 -5.27 -3.90 -22.26
N LYS A 343 -5.12 -2.59 -22.00
CA LYS A 343 -4.70 -1.61 -23.00
C LYS A 343 -3.47 -0.83 -22.54
N TRP A 344 -2.62 -0.54 -23.51
CA TRP A 344 -1.58 0.46 -23.39
C TRP A 344 -2.20 1.85 -23.44
N TYR A 345 -1.75 2.74 -22.56
CA TYR A 345 -2.05 4.15 -22.64
C TYR A 345 -0.78 4.97 -22.47
N HIS A 346 -0.78 6.14 -23.09
CA HIS A 346 0.30 7.10 -23.03
C HIS A 346 -0.15 8.27 -22.18
N ARG A 347 0.66 8.61 -21.17
CA ARG A 347 0.41 9.75 -20.28
C ARG A 347 1.31 10.90 -20.71
N HIS A 348 0.68 11.94 -21.21
CA HIS A 348 1.32 13.16 -21.67
C HIS A 348 1.88 13.96 -20.50
N SER A 349 2.93 14.76 -20.75
CA SER A 349 3.53 15.65 -19.76
C SER A 349 2.57 16.74 -19.25
N ASP A 350 1.52 17.04 -20.00
CA ASP A 350 0.43 17.96 -19.59
C ASP A 350 -0.68 17.26 -18.79
N GLY A 351 -0.52 15.96 -18.49
CA GLY A 351 -1.47 15.16 -17.72
C GLY A 351 -2.57 14.50 -18.53
N LYS A 352 -2.68 14.75 -19.85
CA LYS A 352 -3.65 14.04 -20.70
C LYS A 352 -3.28 12.57 -20.87
N VAL A 353 -4.29 11.73 -21.13
CA VAL A 353 -4.12 10.29 -21.37
C VAL A 353 -4.72 9.93 -22.73
N SER A 354 -3.92 9.25 -23.57
CA SER A 354 -4.36 8.69 -24.84
C SER A 354 -4.17 7.18 -24.86
N TYR A 355 -5.16 6.42 -25.31
CA TYR A 355 -5.07 4.96 -25.38
C TYR A 355 -4.49 4.52 -26.73
N ALA A 356 -3.64 3.49 -26.71
CA ALA A 356 -3.26 2.79 -27.92
C ALA A 356 -4.51 2.18 -28.55
N SER A 357 -4.72 2.44 -29.85
CA SER A 357 -5.79 1.86 -30.66
C SER A 357 -5.51 0.43 -31.04
#